data_AF-A0A444YY15-F1
#
_entry.id   AF-A0A444YY15-F1
#
_cell.length_a   1.000
_cell.length_b   1.000
_cell.length_c   1.000
_cell.angle_alpha   90.00
_cell.angle_beta   90.00
_cell.angle_gamma   90.00
#
_symmetry.space_group_name_H-M   'P 1'
#
loop_
_entity.id
_entity.type
_entity.pdbx_description
1 polymer ?
#
loop_
_entity_poly.entity_id
_entity_poly.type
_entity_poly.pdbx_seq_one_letter_code
_entity_poly.pdbx_strand_id
1 'polypeptide(L)' 'MTKLKLLQDKGVMTFLYGKLRDEKEWKKLLLDADFKDYRIFPSFGFRSLIKLYKPDMSSNKMKSYIKGVKD' A
#
# COMPACT_ATOMS: atom_id res chain seq x y z
N MET A 1 12.55 20.18 4.42
CA MET A 1 11.60 19.07 4.19
C MET A 1 12.30 17.74 3.85
N THR A 2 13.19 17.66 2.85
CA THR A 2 13.83 16.39 2.40
C THR A 2 14.61 15.64 3.46
N LYS A 3 15.39 16.34 4.31
CA LYS A 3 16.17 15.71 5.40
C LYS A 3 15.28 14.94 6.40
N LEU A 4 14.11 15.48 6.72
CA LEU A 4 13.17 14.87 7.67
C LEU A 4 12.51 13.62 7.09
N LYS A 5 12.18 13.63 5.79
CA LYS A 5 11.68 12.44 5.08
C LYS A 5 12.70 11.29 5.10
N LEU A 6 13.98 11.61 4.88
CA LEU A 6 15.05 10.61 4.93
C LEU A 6 15.27 10.05 6.34
N LEU A 7 15.16 10.88 7.37
CA LEU A 7 15.24 10.43 8.76
C LEU A 7 14.11 9.45 9.09
N GLN A 8 12.89 9.74 8.64
CA GLN A 8 11.75 8.83 8.82
C GLN A 8 11.92 7.53 8.05
N ASP A 9 12.41 7.57 6.81
CA ASP A 9 12.64 6.36 6.02
C ASP A 9 13.65 5.42 6.70
N LYS A 10 14.77 5.98 7.18
CA LYS A 10 15.75 5.23 7.99
C LYS A 10 15.12 4.68 9.27
N GLY A 11 14.31 5.48 9.97
CA GLY A 11 13.61 5.03 11.18
C GLY A 11 12.68 3.85 10.93
N VAL A 12 11.87 3.91 9.87
CA VAL A 12 10.96 2.80 9.49
C VAL A 12 11.76 1.54 9.14
N MET A 13 12.88 1.69 8.43
CA MET A 13 13.75 0.56 8.10
C MET A 13 14.40 -0.06 9.34
N THR A 14 14.93 0.75 10.25
CA THR A 14 15.65 0.26 11.43
C THR A 14 14.72 -0.31 12.51
N PHE A 15 13.59 0.35 12.78
CA PHE A 15 12.73 -0.01 13.92
C PHE A 15 11.54 -0.89 13.55
N LEU A 16 11.07 -0.81 12.30
CA LEU A 16 9.84 -1.50 11.85
C LEU A 16 10.12 -2.50 10.73
N TYR A 17 11.38 -2.65 10.29
CA TYR A 17 11.77 -3.46 9.13
C TYR A 17 10.93 -3.14 7.87
N GLY A 18 10.48 -1.89 7.76
CA GLY A 18 9.60 -1.42 6.69
C GLY A 18 10.31 -0.53 5.69
N LYS A 19 9.54 0.02 4.75
CA LYS A 19 10.00 1.00 3.76
C LYS A 19 8.91 2.05 3.52
N LEU A 20 9.28 3.32 3.44
CA LEU A 20 8.37 4.35 2.93
C LEU A 20 8.31 4.24 1.41
N ARG A 21 7.17 3.78 0.90
CA ARG A 21 6.96 3.55 -0.53
C ARG A 21 6.58 4.81 -1.27
N ASP A 22 7.06 4.92 -2.50
CA ASP A 22 6.55 5.92 -3.44
C ASP A 22 5.23 5.46 -4.09
N GLU A 23 4.62 6.35 -4.89
CA GLU A 23 3.36 6.07 -5.57
C GLU A 23 3.47 4.92 -6.59
N LYS A 24 4.62 4.75 -7.26
CA LYS A 24 4.81 3.67 -8.24
C LYS A 24 4.86 2.31 -7.55
N GLU A 25 5.53 2.24 -6.40
CA GLU A 25 5.58 1.02 -5.59
C GLU A 25 4.19 0.66 -5.02
N TRP A 26 3.46 1.65 -4.52
CA TRP A 26 2.07 1.45 -4.11
C TRP A 26 1.19 0.99 -5.27
N LYS A 27 1.27 1.64 -6.43
CA LYS A 27 0.53 1.25 -7.64
C LYS A 27 0.76 -0.22 -7.98
N LYS A 28 2.03 -0.64 -8.03
CA LYS A 28 2.39 -2.03 -8.36
C LYS A 28 1.77 -3.00 -7.36
N LEU A 29 1.94 -2.76 -6.06
CA LEU A 29 1.40 -3.62 -5.01
C LEU A 29 -0.13 -3.76 -5.07
N LEU A 30 -0.81 -2.64 -5.34
CA LEU A 30 -2.28 -2.63 -5.41
C LEU A 30 -2.80 -3.36 -6.65
N LEU A 31 -2.13 -3.18 -7.79
CA LEU A 31 -2.47 -3.93 -9.01
C LEU A 31 -2.16 -5.43 -8.87
N ASP A 32 -1.01 -5.80 -8.27
CA ASP A 32 -0.64 -7.20 -8.03
C ASP A 32 -1.62 -7.91 -7.08
N ALA A 33 -2.30 -7.14 -6.22
CA ALA A 33 -3.37 -7.57 -5.32
C ALA A 33 -4.78 -7.51 -5.94
N ASP A 34 -4.90 -7.33 -7.26
CA ASP A 34 -6.15 -7.27 -8.04
C ASP A 34 -7.11 -6.14 -7.63
N PHE A 35 -6.61 -5.05 -7.03
CA PHE A 35 -7.43 -3.85 -6.85
C PHE A 35 -7.68 -3.19 -8.20
N LYS A 36 -8.95 -2.85 -8.47
CA LYS A 36 -9.35 -2.26 -9.75
C LYS A 36 -8.77 -0.86 -9.95
N ASP A 37 -8.71 -0.09 -8.88
CA ASP A 37 -8.23 1.29 -8.90
C ASP A 37 -7.85 1.75 -7.49
N TYR A 38 -7.14 2.87 -7.40
CA TYR A 38 -6.80 3.53 -6.15
C TYR A 38 -6.73 5.06 -6.32
N ARG A 39 -6.91 5.79 -5.22
CA ARG A 39 -6.70 7.24 -5.20
C ARG A 39 -5.89 7.63 -3.96
N ILE A 40 -4.80 8.36 -4.17
CA ILE A 40 -3.93 8.88 -3.11
C ILE A 40 -4.27 10.34 -2.87
N PHE A 41 -4.50 10.69 -1.60
CA PHE A 41 -4.67 12.06 -1.15
C PHE A 41 -3.51 12.44 -0.24
N PRO A 42 -2.94 13.65 -0.37
CA PRO A 42 -2.00 14.15 0.61
C PRO A 42 -2.68 14.24 1.98
N SER A 43 -1.98 13.84 3.03
CA SER A 43 -2.48 13.90 4.42
C SER A 43 -1.45 14.60 5.31
N PHE A 44 -1.61 14.49 6.64
CA PHE A 44 -0.77 15.18 7.60
C PHE A 44 0.70 14.74 7.53
N GLY A 45 1.60 15.70 7.32
CA GLY A 45 3.04 15.46 7.23
C GLY A 45 3.45 14.67 5.99
N PHE A 46 4.20 13.58 6.19
CA PHE A 46 4.68 12.69 5.11
C PHE A 46 3.77 11.48 4.86
N ARG A 47 2.54 11.53 5.38
CA ARG A 47 1.55 10.47 5.21
C ARG A 47 0.59 10.82 4.08
N SER A 48 0.01 9.78 3.50
CA SER A 48 -1.05 9.91 2.49
C SER A 48 -2.22 9.03 2.88
N LEU A 49 -3.42 9.47 2.54
CA LEU A 49 -4.62 8.64 2.61
C LEU A 49 -4.78 7.91 1.27
N ILE A 50 -4.81 6.58 1.31
CA ILE A 50 -5.00 5.75 0.11
C ILE A 50 -6.42 5.18 0.15
N LYS A 51 -7.26 5.62 -0.78
CA LYS A 51 -8.59 5.05 -1.01
C LYS A 51 -8.48 3.94 -2.04
N LEU A 52 -8.91 2.73 -1.68
CA LEU A 52 -8.92 1.57 -2.57
C LEU A 52 -10.33 1.34 -3.11
N TYR A 53 -10.43 1.04 -4.40
CA TYR A 53 -11.69 0.61 -5.02
C TYR A 53 -11.74 -0.91 -5.08
N LYS A 54 -12.93 -1.47 -4.86
CA LYS A 54 -13.12 -2.92 -4.67
C LYS A 54 -12.36 -3.71 -5.74
N PRO A 55 -11.61 -4.75 -5.33
CA PRO A 55 -10.97 -5.65 -6.27
C PRO A 55 -12.04 -6.32 -7.13
N ASP A 56 -11.65 -6.74 -8.33
CA ASP A 56 -12.56 -7.51 -9.16
C ASP A 56 -12.82 -8.88 -8.51
N MET A 57 -14.00 -9.02 -7.90
CA MET A 57 -14.44 -10.24 -7.25
C MET A 57 -14.72 -11.38 -8.24
N SER A 58 -14.60 -11.15 -9.55
CA SER A 58 -14.61 -12.21 -10.55
C SER A 58 -13.25 -12.94 -10.63
N SER A 59 -12.16 -12.31 -10.18
CA SER A 59 -10.82 -12.93 -10.11
C SER A 59 -10.81 -14.14 -9.17
N ASN A 60 -10.39 -15.29 -9.69
CA ASN A 60 -10.23 -16.52 -8.91
C ASN A 60 -9.16 -16.40 -7.82
N LYS A 61 -8.22 -15.46 -7.95
CA LYS A 61 -7.11 -15.22 -7.01
C LYS A 61 -7.59 -14.57 -5.72
N MET A 62 -8.46 -13.55 -5.78
CA MET A 62 -8.99 -12.92 -4.56
C MET A 62 -9.96 -13.84 -3.81
N LYS A 63 -10.71 -14.67 -4.56
CA LYS A 63 -11.57 -15.71 -3.96
C LYS A 63 -10.76 -16.74 -3.17
N SER A 64 -9.60 -17.16 -3.67
CA SER A 64 -8.75 -18.13 -2.95
C SER A 64 -8.11 -17.52 -1.70
N TYR A 65 -7.67 -16.25 -1.74
CA TYR A 65 -7.17 -15.55 -0.54
C TYR A 65 -8.22 -15.44 0.56
N ILE A 66 -9.46 -15.07 0.24
CA ILE A 66 -10.54 -14.99 1.24
C ILE A 66 -10.90 -16.38 1.78
N LYS A 67 -10.86 -17.40 0.92
CA LYS A 67 -11.12 -18.78 1.35
C LYS A 67 -10.05 -19.29 2.32
N GLY A 68 -8.77 -19.10 2.00
CA GLY A 68 -7.64 -19.51 2.84
C GLY A 68 -7.42 -18.69 4.12
N VAL A 69 -8.17 -17.60 4.33
CA VAL A 69 -8.21 -16.86 5.61
C VAL A 69 -9.34 -17.39 6.52
N LYS A 70 -10.30 -18.13 5.97
CA LYS A 70 -11.42 -18.70 6.73
C LYS A 70 -11.17 -20.13 7.21
N ASP A 71 -10.18 -20.82 6.62
CA ASP A 71 -9.69 -22.13 7.05
C ASP A 71 -8.46 -21.94 7.96
#